data_AF-A0A354TSJ3-F1
#
_entry.id   AF-A0A354TSJ3-F1
#
_cell.length_a   1.000
_cell.length_b   1.000
_cell.length_c   1.000
_cell.angle_alpha   90.00
_cell.angle_beta   90.00
_cell.angle_gamma   90.00
#
_symmetry.space_group_name_H-M   'P 1'
#
loop_
_entity.id
_entity.type
_entity.pdbx_description
1 polymer ?
#
loop_
_entity_poly.entity_id
_entity_poly.type
_entity_poly.pdbx_seq_one_letter_code
_entity_poly.pdbx_strand_id
1 'polypeptide(L)'
;MVSEAIQQASAKAKYTIEEIRARRKRDCALGYRLFAAHRWGDLGDGHISARDPERTDCFWMLRWGVSYHAAKVSDLVLVGPNGELVEGEGEGEGKGAINIAGYYIH
;
A
#
# COMPACT_ATOMS: atom_id res chain seq x y z
N MET A 1 18.41 4.16 40.54
CA MET A 1 19.14 4.20 39.26
C MET A 1 18.27 3.54 38.20
N VAL A 2 17.32 4.29 37.65
CA VAL A 2 16.50 3.84 36.52
C VAL A 2 17.27 4.31 35.29
N SER A 3 17.83 3.34 34.57
CA SER A 3 18.81 3.51 33.50
C SER A 3 18.32 4.48 32.42
N GLU A 4 19.22 5.38 32.00
CA GLU A 4 19.16 6.26 30.83
C GLU A 4 18.70 5.53 29.54
N ALA A 5 18.73 4.20 29.53
CA ALA A 5 18.17 3.36 28.47
C ALA A 5 16.68 3.61 28.18
N ILE A 6 15.88 4.05 29.16
CA ILE A 6 14.46 4.39 28.91
C ILE A 6 14.32 5.78 28.26
N GLN A 7 15.27 6.70 28.51
CA GLN A 7 15.27 8.04 27.95
C GLN A 7 15.66 8.09 26.46
N GLN A 8 16.28 7.02 25.94
CA GLN A 8 16.69 6.92 24.54
C GLN A 8 15.60 6.38 23.59
N ALA A 9 14.48 5.90 24.12
CA ALA A 9 13.36 5.37 23.32
C ALA A 9 12.52 6.46 22.62
N SER A 10 12.71 7.75 22.97
CA SER A 10 12.06 8.87 22.28
C SER A 10 13.01 9.54 21.29
N ALA A 11 13.60 8.74 20.40
CA ALA A 11 14.15 9.30 19.17
C ALA A 11 12.95 9.74 18.32
N LYS A 12 12.77 11.05 18.16
CA LYS A 12 11.85 11.66 17.17
C LYS A 12 11.85 10.81 15.90
N ALA A 13 10.65 10.53 15.36
CA ALA A 13 10.46 9.72 14.15
C ALA A 13 11.54 10.08 13.11
N LYS A 14 12.38 9.10 12.76
CA LYS A 14 13.58 9.30 11.92
C LYS A 14 13.23 9.73 10.48
N TYR A 15 11.95 9.72 10.12
CA TYR A 15 11.43 10.00 8.79
C TYR A 15 10.16 10.85 8.89
N THR A 16 9.95 11.76 7.94
CA THR A 16 8.68 12.49 7.82
C THR A 16 7.55 11.56 7.39
N ILE A 17 6.30 12.01 7.52
CA ILE A 17 5.11 11.26 7.08
C ILE A 17 5.21 10.93 5.58
N GLU A 18 5.67 11.87 4.77
CA GLU A 18 5.86 11.73 3.34
C GLU A 18 6.95 10.69 3.00
N GLU A 19 8.07 10.69 3.72
CA GLU A 19 9.13 9.70 3.55
C GLU A 19 8.65 8.30 3.90
N ILE A 20 7.89 8.15 4.99
CA ILE A 20 7.27 6.87 5.37
C ILE A 20 6.28 6.42 4.30
N ARG A 21 5.42 7.32 3.81
CA ARG A 21 4.44 7.04 2.75
C ARG A 21 5.12 6.60 1.47
N ALA A 22 6.12 7.35 1.01
CA ALA A 22 6.89 7.03 -0.19
C ALA A 22 7.56 5.66 -0.09
N ARG A 23 8.19 5.36 1.06
CA ARG A 23 8.79 4.04 1.32
C ARG A 23 7.75 2.93 1.28
N ARG A 24 6.64 3.07 2.00
CA ARG A 24 5.55 2.08 2.03
C ARG A 24 4.97 1.81 0.64
N LYS A 25 4.70 2.85 -0.15
CA LYS A 25 4.22 2.71 -1.54
C LYS A 25 5.24 1.99 -2.41
N ARG A 26 6.52 2.37 -2.32
CA ARG A 26 7.60 1.72 -3.09
C ARG A 26 7.73 0.24 -2.73
N ASP A 27 7.77 -0.08 -1.45
CA ASP A 27 7.93 -1.46 -0.95
C ASP A 27 6.69 -2.31 -1.32
N CYS A 28 5.48 -1.75 -1.26
CA CYS A 28 4.25 -2.40 -1.73
C CYS A 28 4.32 -2.76 -3.22
N ALA A 29 4.66 -1.80 -4.09
CA ALA A 29 4.80 -2.05 -5.53
C ALA A 29 5.92 -3.06 -5.87
N LEU A 30 7.01 -3.07 -5.10
CA LEU A 30 8.06 -4.09 -5.22
C LEU A 30 7.57 -5.46 -4.76
N GLY A 31 6.77 -5.52 -3.68
CA GLY A 31 6.15 -6.75 -3.19
C GLY A 31 5.32 -7.45 -4.27
N TYR A 32 4.51 -6.69 -5.01
CA TYR A 32 3.75 -7.23 -6.14
C TYR A 32 4.66 -7.85 -7.21
N ARG A 33 5.73 -7.16 -7.59
CA ARG A 33 6.70 -7.66 -8.58
C ARG A 33 7.47 -8.90 -8.10
N LEU A 34 7.77 -8.98 -6.79
CA LEU A 34 8.36 -10.19 -6.20
C LEU A 34 7.40 -11.38 -6.27
N PHE A 35 6.13 -11.18 -5.93
CA PHE A 35 5.09 -12.21 -6.02
C PHE A 35 4.91 -12.70 -7.46
N ALA A 36 4.84 -11.78 -8.43
CA ALA A 36 4.84 -12.10 -9.84
C ALA A 36 6.05 -12.93 -10.27
N ALA A 37 7.26 -12.54 -9.87
CA ALA A 37 8.49 -13.28 -10.20
C ALA A 37 8.49 -14.72 -9.67
N HIS A 38 7.83 -14.95 -8.53
CA HIS A 38 7.63 -16.28 -7.95
C HIS A 38 6.38 -17.01 -8.47
N ARG A 39 5.64 -16.41 -9.40
CA ARG A 39 4.38 -16.93 -9.96
C ARG A 39 3.30 -17.12 -8.90
N TRP A 40 3.23 -16.18 -7.96
CA TRP A 40 2.20 -16.13 -6.91
C TRP A 40 1.23 -14.98 -7.22
N GLY A 41 -0.02 -15.32 -7.52
CA GLY A 41 -1.07 -14.35 -7.88
C GLY A 41 -0.99 -13.85 -9.32
N ASP A 42 -1.64 -12.69 -9.57
CA ASP A 42 -1.70 -11.88 -10.81
C ASP A 42 -3.06 -11.92 -11.54
N LEU A 43 -3.98 -12.81 -11.18
CA LEU A 43 -5.30 -12.93 -11.83
C LEU A 43 -6.48 -12.46 -10.95
N GLY A 44 -6.19 -11.58 -9.99
CA GLY A 44 -7.18 -11.03 -9.04
C GLY A 44 -7.37 -11.87 -7.77
N ASP A 45 -6.65 -12.98 -7.66
CA ASP A 45 -6.63 -13.96 -6.57
C ASP A 45 -5.85 -13.50 -5.31
N GLY A 46 -5.30 -12.28 -5.32
CA GLY A 46 -4.66 -11.70 -4.14
C GLY A 46 -4.43 -10.19 -4.24
N HIS A 47 -3.80 -9.65 -3.20
CA HIS A 47 -3.26 -8.28 -3.15
C HIS A 47 -2.23 -8.14 -2.03
N ILE A 48 -1.46 -7.06 -2.11
CA ILE A 48 -0.56 -6.59 -1.06
C ILE A 48 -1.01 -5.17 -0.74
N SER A 49 -1.09 -4.84 0.54
CA SER A 49 -1.46 -3.51 0.98
C SER A 49 -0.43 -2.88 1.91
N ALA A 50 -0.44 -1.56 1.97
CA ALA A 50 0.34 -0.81 2.92
C ALA A 50 -0.51 0.31 3.53
N ARG A 51 -0.68 0.30 4.85
CA ARG A 51 -1.42 1.34 5.59
C ARG A 51 -0.80 2.72 5.37
N ASP A 52 -1.60 3.75 5.15
CA ASP A 52 -1.10 5.13 5.07
C ASP A 52 -0.58 5.59 6.45
N PRO A 53 0.55 6.32 6.54
CA PRO A 53 1.09 6.77 7.83
C PRO A 53 0.32 7.92 8.49
N GLU A 54 -0.55 8.63 7.75
CA GLU A 54 -1.33 9.76 8.24
C GLU A 54 -2.83 9.42 8.30
N ARG A 55 -3.38 8.88 7.21
CA ARG A 55 -4.75 8.37 7.14
C ARG A 55 -4.79 6.90 7.56
N THR A 56 -4.68 6.64 8.86
CA THR A 56 -4.42 5.29 9.38
C THR A 56 -5.54 4.28 9.16
N ASP A 57 -6.74 4.73 8.78
CA ASP A 57 -7.89 3.93 8.35
C ASP A 57 -7.89 3.59 6.84
N CYS A 58 -6.94 4.16 6.08
CA CYS A 58 -6.76 3.94 4.66
C CYS A 58 -5.54 3.06 4.37
N PHE A 59 -5.54 2.39 3.21
CA PHE A 59 -4.40 1.61 2.73
C PHE A 59 -4.16 1.74 1.22
N TRP A 60 -2.89 1.69 0.84
CA TRP A 60 -2.43 1.66 -0.54
C TRP A 60 -2.46 0.23 -1.07
N MET A 61 -3.05 0.01 -2.24
CA MET A 61 -2.98 -1.27 -2.96
C MET A 61 -2.96 -1.04 -4.47
N LEU A 62 -2.58 -2.07 -5.24
CA LEU A 62 -2.56 -1.99 -6.69
C LEU A 62 -3.99 -1.85 -7.25
N ARG A 63 -4.20 -0.87 -8.13
CA ARG A 63 -5.50 -0.71 -8.81
C ARG A 63 -5.83 -1.94 -9.66
N TRP A 64 -7.13 -2.17 -9.86
CA TRP A 64 -7.62 -3.30 -10.65
C TRP A 64 -7.06 -3.30 -12.09
N GLY A 65 -6.85 -4.51 -12.61
CA GLY A 65 -6.41 -4.73 -14.00
C GLY A 65 -4.94 -4.47 -14.27
N VAL A 66 -4.15 -4.03 -13.28
CA VAL A 66 -2.69 -3.94 -13.44
C VAL A 66 -2.06 -5.27 -13.06
N SER A 67 -1.28 -5.83 -13.99
CA SER A 67 -0.50 -7.02 -13.68
C SER A 67 0.54 -6.72 -12.60
N TYR A 68 0.73 -7.65 -11.68
CA TYR A 68 1.74 -7.65 -10.64
C TYR A 68 3.15 -7.48 -11.23
N HIS A 69 3.40 -8.03 -12.42
CA HIS A 69 4.65 -7.87 -13.15
C HIS A 69 4.94 -6.41 -13.52
N ALA A 70 3.89 -5.63 -13.76
CA ALA A 70 3.95 -4.24 -14.22
C ALA A 70 3.76 -3.21 -13.09
N ALA A 71 3.58 -3.65 -11.84
CA ALA A 71 3.21 -2.78 -10.73
C ALA A 71 4.23 -1.65 -10.48
N LYS A 72 3.74 -0.39 -10.57
CA LYS A 72 4.48 0.83 -10.21
C LYS A 72 3.81 1.55 -9.04
N VAL A 73 4.56 2.46 -8.41
CA VAL A 73 4.04 3.34 -7.36
C VAL A 73 2.87 4.20 -7.86
N SER A 74 2.90 4.61 -9.13
CA SER A 74 1.83 5.37 -9.79
C SER A 74 0.56 4.56 -10.05
N ASP A 75 0.63 3.22 -9.98
CA ASP A 75 -0.53 2.34 -10.13
C ASP A 75 -1.21 2.02 -8.79
N LEU A 76 -0.64 2.48 -7.67
CA LEU A 76 -1.24 2.29 -6.35
C LEU A 76 -2.34 3.32 -6.11
N VAL A 77 -3.48 2.82 -5.67
CA VAL A 77 -4.63 3.61 -5.23
C VAL A 77 -4.75 3.57 -3.71
N LEU A 78 -5.23 4.65 -3.13
CA LEU A 78 -5.60 4.70 -1.72
C LEU A 78 -7.05 4.31 -1.56
N VAL A 79 -7.30 3.30 -0.73
CA VAL A 79 -8.63 2.81 -0.41
C VAL A 79 -8.99 3.25 1.00
N GLY A 80 -10.20 3.79 1.15
CA GLY A 80 -10.75 4.24 2.42
C GLY A 80 -11.42 3.13 3.22
N PRO A 81 -11.88 3.44 4.44
CA PRO A 81 -12.43 2.47 5.39
C PRO A 81 -13.78 1.87 4.97
N ASN A 82 -14.41 2.35 3.90
CA ASN A 82 -15.66 1.79 3.37
C ASN A 82 -15.47 1.16 1.97
N GLY A 83 -14.22 0.99 1.52
CA GLY A 83 -13.91 0.45 0.20
C GLY A 83 -14.07 1.48 -0.92
N GLU A 84 -14.09 2.77 -0.58
CA GLU A 84 -14.08 3.86 -1.54
C GLU A 84 -12.67 4.16 -2.05
N LEU A 85 -12.58 4.59 -3.32
CA LEU A 85 -11.34 5.13 -3.88
C LEU A 85 -11.12 6.55 -3.33
N VAL A 86 -10.08 6.74 -2.52
CA VAL A 86 -9.73 8.03 -1.89
C VAL A 86 -8.71 8.82 -2.72
N GLU A 87 -7.75 8.14 -3.34
CA GLU A 87 -6.69 8.76 -4.15
C GLU A 87 -6.18 7.81 -5.25
N GLY A 88 -5.81 8.37 -6.41
CA GLY A 88 -5.26 7.66 -7.56
C GLY A 88 -6.18 7.75 -8.78
N GLU A 89 -5.61 7.56 -9.98
CA GLU A 89 -6.35 7.71 -11.23
C GLU A 89 -6.94 6.38 -11.74
N GLY A 90 -8.12 6.50 -12.33
CA GLY A 90 -8.75 5.45 -13.11
C GLY A 90 -9.25 5.94 -14.45
N GLU A 91 -8.51 5.68 -15.54
CA GLU A 91 -8.93 6.12 -16.89
C GLU A 91 -9.52 5.02 -17.78
N GLY A 92 -10.81 4.67 -17.66
CA GLY A 92 -11.52 3.76 -18.58
C GLY A 92 -12.39 2.72 -17.86
N GLU A 93 -13.14 1.90 -18.61
CA GLU A 93 -13.95 0.82 -18.03
C GLU A 93 -13.05 -0.15 -17.22
N GLY A 94 -13.24 -0.21 -15.90
CA GLY A 94 -12.41 -1.01 -14.99
C GLY A 94 -11.10 -0.38 -14.52
N LYS A 95 -10.80 0.89 -14.86
CA LYS A 95 -9.64 1.61 -14.31
C LYS A 95 -10.09 2.54 -13.18
N GLY A 96 -9.34 2.53 -12.08
CA GLY A 96 -9.73 3.15 -10.80
C GLY A 96 -10.65 2.25 -9.97
N ALA A 97 -11.10 1.13 -10.53
CA ALA A 97 -11.72 0.08 -9.76
C ALA A 97 -10.70 -0.48 -8.76
N ILE A 98 -11.12 -0.64 -7.52
CA ILE A 98 -10.37 -1.38 -6.53
C ILE A 98 -10.69 -2.87 -6.69
N ASN A 99 -9.80 -3.75 -6.25
CA ASN A 99 -10.18 -5.14 -6.03
C ASN A 99 -11.11 -5.18 -4.80
N ILE A 100 -12.43 -5.23 -5.01
CA ILE A 100 -13.42 -5.23 -3.91
C ILE A 100 -13.26 -6.44 -3.00
N ALA A 101 -13.02 -7.63 -3.57
CA ALA A 101 -12.70 -8.82 -2.77
C ALA A 101 -11.43 -8.59 -1.95
N GLY A 102 -10.46 -7.89 -2.54
CA GLY A 102 -9.24 -7.52 -1.85
C GLY A 102 -9.44 -6.55 -0.68
N TYR A 103 -10.39 -5.63 -0.80
CA TYR A 103 -10.79 -4.74 0.30
C TYR A 103 -11.39 -5.54 1.47
N TYR A 104 -12.33 -6.45 1.22
CA TYR A 104 -13.07 -7.18 2.27
C TYR A 104 -12.23 -8.10 3.18
N ILE A 105 -10.96 -8.35 2.87
CA ILE A 105 -10.08 -9.16 3.73
C ILE A 105 -9.15 -8.33 4.65
N HIS A 106 -9.32 -7.01 4.68
CA HIS A 106 -8.64 -6.10 5.62
C HIS A 106 -9.49 -5.83 6.86
#